data_AF-A0A926G4R7-F1
#
_entry.id   AF-A0A926G4R7-F1
#
_cell.length_a   1.000
_cell.length_b   1.000
_cell.length_c   1.000
_cell.angle_alpha   90.00
_cell.angle_beta   90.00
_cell.angle_gamma   90.00
#
_symmetry.space_group_name_H-M   'P 1'
#
loop_
_entity.id
_entity.type
_entity.pdbx_description
1 polymer ?
#
loop_
_entity_poly.entity_id
_entity_poly.type
_entity_poly.pdbx_seq_one_letter_code
_entity_poly.pdbx_strand_id
1 'polypeptide(L)'
;MRKLITLAAGVALVATLSACGKKGYDRARPDEFAVARQAPLVIPPDFALVPPQPGAPRPQDTSPSNQALDALFGGSAARSASENATLDAAGRTGADAGARTTAGSPSTNVVDKGSTTRDIVAAPEGDGRDARASAPGAAAPAPAPGPGPAATPPATSTPQ
;
A
#
# COMPACT_ATOMS: atom_id res chain seq x y z
N MET A 1 1.38 52.11 -89.82
CA MET A 1 1.81 50.93 -89.03
C MET A 1 2.04 51.23 -87.55
N ARG A 2 2.75 52.31 -87.16
CA ARG A 2 2.99 52.65 -85.74
C ARG A 2 1.73 52.89 -84.89
N LYS A 3 0.71 53.56 -85.45
CA LYS A 3 -0.59 53.81 -84.78
C LYS A 3 -1.41 52.54 -84.51
N LEU A 4 -1.26 51.51 -85.35
CA LEU A 4 -1.92 50.22 -85.17
C LEU A 4 -1.26 49.41 -84.07
N ILE A 5 0.08 49.50 -83.95
CA ILE A 5 0.84 48.83 -82.88
C ILE A 5 0.47 49.41 -81.50
N THR A 6 0.36 50.73 -81.38
CA THR A 6 -0.05 51.37 -80.11
C THR A 6 -1.47 51.03 -79.71
N LEU A 7 -2.38 50.90 -80.69
CA LEU A 7 -3.78 50.58 -80.43
C LEU A 7 -3.95 49.10 -80.05
N ALA A 8 -3.21 48.20 -80.70
CA ALA A 8 -3.16 46.78 -80.34
C ALA A 8 -2.56 46.57 -78.93
N ALA A 9 -1.50 47.31 -78.58
CA ALA A 9 -0.90 47.26 -77.25
C ALA A 9 -1.85 47.78 -76.15
N GLY A 10 -2.60 48.86 -76.42
CA GLY A 10 -3.60 49.38 -75.49
C GLY A 10 -4.76 48.40 -75.25
N VAL A 11 -5.27 47.79 -76.31
CA VAL A 11 -6.34 46.77 -76.20
C VAL A 11 -5.85 45.53 -75.45
N ALA A 12 -4.63 45.07 -75.74
CA ALA A 12 -4.04 43.94 -75.02
C ALA A 12 -3.87 44.23 -73.51
N LEU A 13 -3.45 45.44 -73.14
CA LEU A 13 -3.30 45.85 -71.75
C LEU A 13 -4.64 45.92 -71.00
N VAL A 14 -5.68 46.45 -71.63
CA VAL A 14 -7.02 46.52 -71.01
C VAL A 14 -7.63 45.13 -70.87
N ALA A 15 -7.41 44.25 -71.86
CA ALA A 15 -7.90 42.87 -71.81
C ALA A 15 -7.23 42.06 -70.68
N THR A 16 -5.92 42.23 -70.45
CA THR A 16 -5.21 41.54 -69.37
C THR A 16 -5.58 42.07 -67.98
N LEU A 17 -5.84 43.37 -67.84
CA LEU A 17 -6.31 43.94 -66.56
C LEU A 17 -7.75 43.50 -66.21
N SER A 18 -8.63 43.37 -67.19
CA SER A 18 -10.03 42.93 -66.97
C SER A 18 -10.11 41.50 -66.39
N ALA A 19 -9.13 40.64 -66.68
CA ALA A 19 -9.05 39.28 -66.16
C ALA A 19 -8.75 39.21 -64.64
N CYS A 20 -8.14 40.23 -64.05
CA CYS A 20 -7.84 40.28 -62.62
C CYS A 20 -8.96 40.91 -61.77
N GLY A 21 -10.02 41.46 -62.39
CA GLY A 21 -11.02 42.30 -61.70
C GLY A 21 -12.21 41.56 -61.08
N LYS A 22 -12.45 40.28 -61.39
CA LYS A 22 -13.64 39.56 -60.90
C LYS A 22 -13.33 38.08 -60.67
N LYS A 23 -13.14 37.68 -59.41
CA LYS A 23 -13.35 36.32 -58.83
C LYS A 23 -12.72 36.22 -57.42
N GLY A 24 -13.11 37.07 -56.48
CA GLY A 24 -12.51 37.01 -55.13
C GLY A 24 -13.26 37.66 -53.99
N TYR A 25 -14.20 38.56 -54.28
CA TYR A 25 -15.01 39.24 -53.27
C TYR A 25 -16.32 38.50 -52.95
N ASP A 26 -16.93 37.80 -53.91
CA ASP A 26 -18.00 36.81 -53.69
C ASP A 26 -17.40 35.43 -53.40
N ARG A 27 -16.51 35.35 -52.42
CA ARG A 27 -16.25 34.05 -51.81
C ARG A 27 -17.46 33.76 -50.93
N ALA A 28 -18.10 32.61 -51.12
CA ALA A 28 -18.93 32.03 -50.08
C ALA A 28 -18.04 31.81 -48.84
N ARG A 29 -17.86 32.88 -48.05
CA ARG A 29 -17.21 32.81 -46.76
C ARG A 29 -18.13 31.93 -45.91
N PRO A 30 -17.62 30.89 -45.26
CA PRO A 30 -18.40 30.16 -44.28
C PRO A 30 -18.99 31.18 -43.31
N ASP A 31 -20.31 31.16 -43.15
CA ASP A 31 -20.98 32.09 -42.24
C ASP A 31 -20.59 31.71 -40.81
N GLU A 32 -19.71 32.51 -40.22
CA GLU A 32 -19.23 32.34 -38.84
C GLU A 32 -20.36 32.45 -37.79
N PHE A 33 -21.54 32.93 -38.19
CA PHE A 33 -22.75 33.00 -37.37
C PHE A 33 -23.82 31.96 -37.75
N ALA A 34 -23.54 31.07 -38.70
CA ALA A 34 -24.44 29.99 -39.03
C ALA A 34 -24.47 28.96 -37.89
N VAL A 35 -25.53 29.03 -37.08
CA VAL A 35 -25.78 28.07 -36.01
C VAL A 35 -26.24 26.75 -36.63
N ALA A 36 -25.35 25.76 -36.68
CA ALA A 36 -25.73 24.38 -36.96
C ALA A 36 -26.66 23.87 -35.85
N ARG A 37 -27.71 23.13 -36.22
CA ARG A 37 -28.60 22.50 -35.22
C ARG A 37 -27.82 21.42 -34.49
N GLN A 38 -27.60 21.62 -33.19
CA GLN A 38 -27.02 20.62 -32.30
C GLN A 38 -27.85 19.33 -32.38
N ALA A 39 -27.19 18.17 -32.51
CA ALA A 39 -27.85 16.88 -32.33
C ALA A 39 -28.52 16.87 -30.93
N PRO A 40 -29.68 16.20 -30.77
CA PRO A 40 -30.34 16.11 -29.47
C PRO A 40 -29.36 15.59 -28.41
N LEU A 41 -29.20 16.32 -27.31
CA LEU A 41 -28.45 15.83 -26.15
C LEU A 41 -29.25 14.68 -25.55
N VAL A 42 -28.87 13.44 -25.90
CA VAL A 42 -29.33 12.25 -25.18
C VAL A 42 -28.57 12.22 -23.86
N ILE A 43 -29.26 12.57 -22.78
CA ILE A 43 -28.78 12.32 -21.43
C ILE A 43 -28.79 10.80 -21.26
N PRO A 44 -27.63 10.14 -21.08
CA PRO A 44 -27.60 8.72 -20.80
C PRO A 44 -28.43 8.45 -19.54
N PRO A 45 -29.26 7.39 -19.50
CA PRO A 45 -30.03 7.06 -18.31
C PRO A 45 -29.06 6.78 -17.17
N ASP A 46 -29.14 7.65 -16.16
CA ASP A 46 -28.63 7.54 -14.82
C ASP A 46 -27.15 7.13 -14.65
N PHE A 47 -26.36 8.09 -14.17
CA PHE A 47 -25.21 7.81 -13.33
C PHE A 47 -25.70 7.17 -12.02
N ALA A 48 -26.08 5.89 -12.05
CA ALA A 48 -26.30 5.08 -10.85
C ALA A 48 -24.98 4.75 -10.11
N LEU A 49 -23.95 5.59 -10.29
CA LEU A 49 -22.77 5.60 -9.47
C LEU A 49 -23.14 6.37 -8.21
N VAL A 50 -23.48 5.63 -7.16
CA VAL A 50 -23.58 6.18 -5.81
C VAL A 50 -22.30 6.97 -5.55
N PRO A 51 -22.37 8.30 -5.33
CA PRO A 51 -21.20 9.08 -5.01
C PRO A 51 -20.48 8.45 -3.82
N PRO A 52 -19.15 8.26 -3.89
CA PRO A 52 -18.42 7.67 -2.78
C PRO A 52 -18.65 8.53 -1.55
N GLN A 53 -19.06 7.90 -0.45
CA GLN A 53 -19.31 8.58 0.82
C GLN A 53 -18.07 9.39 1.22
N PRO A 54 -18.19 10.70 1.51
CA PRO A 54 -17.08 11.50 1.99
C PRO A 54 -16.45 10.86 3.23
N GLY A 55 -15.16 10.52 3.16
CA GLY A 55 -14.42 9.87 4.24
C GLY A 55 -14.50 8.33 4.27
N ALA A 56 -15.25 7.69 3.38
CA ALA A 56 -15.17 6.24 3.23
C ALA A 56 -13.79 5.84 2.66
N PRO A 57 -13.13 4.81 3.23
CA PRO A 57 -11.88 4.27 2.67
C PRO A 57 -12.10 3.89 1.22
N ARG A 58 -11.32 4.46 0.29
CA ARG A 58 -11.46 4.08 -1.11
C ARG A 58 -10.90 2.67 -1.26
N PRO A 59 -11.59 1.75 -1.94
CA PRO A 59 -11.08 0.39 -2.16
C PRO A 59 -9.73 0.33 -2.89
N GLN A 60 -9.36 1.42 -3.59
CA GLN A 60 -8.13 1.56 -4.36
C GLN A 60 -7.01 2.32 -3.62
N ASP A 61 -7.24 2.81 -2.40
CA ASP A 61 -6.18 3.47 -1.62
C ASP A 61 -5.27 2.41 -0.99
N THR A 62 -4.42 1.77 -1.80
CA THR A 62 -3.21 1.14 -1.26
C THR A 62 -2.41 2.26 -0.60
N SER A 63 -2.15 2.12 0.70
CA SER A 63 -1.37 3.10 1.46
C SER A 63 -0.12 3.52 0.67
N PRO A 64 0.11 4.83 0.43
CA PRO A 64 1.26 5.29 -0.34
C PRO A 64 2.58 4.87 0.31
N SER A 65 2.60 4.69 1.63
CA SER A 65 3.73 4.12 2.36
C SER A 65 3.98 2.65 1.96
N ASN A 66 2.93 1.85 1.81
CA ASN A 66 3.06 0.45 1.38
C ASN A 66 3.54 0.37 -0.08
N GLN A 67 3.06 1.25 -0.96
CA GLN A 67 3.54 1.32 -2.35
C GLN A 67 5.02 1.74 -2.41
N ALA A 68 5.44 2.68 -1.58
CA ALA A 68 6.85 3.10 -1.50
C ALA A 68 7.75 1.95 -1.01
N LEU A 69 7.30 1.20 0.00
CA LEU A 69 8.02 0.02 0.49
C LEU A 69 8.10 -1.09 -0.57
N ASP A 70 7.02 -1.32 -1.30
CA ASP A 70 6.96 -2.29 -2.40
C ASP A 70 7.93 -1.90 -3.53
N ALA A 71 7.95 -0.62 -3.91
CA ALA A 71 8.87 -0.09 -4.92
C ALA A 71 10.34 -0.11 -4.49
N LEU A 72 10.63 0.13 -3.21
CA LEU A 72 12.00 0.16 -2.68
C LEU A 72 12.57 -1.25 -2.45
N PHE A 73 11.73 -2.19 -2.01
CA PHE A 73 12.17 -3.52 -1.58
C PHE A 73 11.70 -4.67 -2.48
N GLY A 74 10.92 -4.40 -3.53
CA GLY A 74 10.43 -5.40 -4.47
C GLY A 74 9.31 -6.28 -3.91
N GLY A 75 8.63 -5.81 -2.87
CA GLY A 75 7.51 -6.50 -2.24
C GLY A 75 7.88 -7.68 -1.36
N SER A 76 6.85 -8.42 -0.94
CA SER A 76 7.04 -9.58 -0.08
C SER A 76 7.59 -10.76 -0.88
N ALA A 77 8.82 -11.18 -0.58
CA ALA A 77 9.37 -12.42 -1.10
C ALA A 77 8.58 -13.64 -0.60
N ALA A 78 8.46 -14.66 -1.46
CA ALA A 78 7.86 -15.93 -1.09
C ALA A 78 8.72 -16.62 -0.02
N ARG A 79 8.10 -16.98 1.10
CA ARG A 79 8.75 -17.69 2.21
C ARG A 79 8.92 -19.16 1.89
N SER A 80 9.99 -19.76 2.41
CA SER A 80 10.26 -21.19 2.23
C SER A 80 9.20 -22.06 2.93
N ALA A 81 9.06 -23.32 2.51
CA ALA A 81 8.10 -24.25 3.11
C ALA A 81 8.37 -24.49 4.61
N SER A 82 9.64 -24.56 5.03
CA SER A 82 10.03 -24.74 6.43
C SER A 82 9.74 -23.49 7.28
N GLU A 83 9.93 -22.30 6.71
CA GLU A 83 9.56 -21.05 7.38
C GLU A 83 8.06 -20.97 7.58
N ASN A 84 7.27 -21.25 6.54
CA ASN A 84 5.81 -21.27 6.65
C ASN A 84 5.34 -22.28 7.70
N ALA A 85 5.90 -23.50 7.70
CA ALA A 85 5.57 -24.51 8.70
C ALA A 85 5.87 -24.06 10.14
N THR A 86 7.01 -23.37 10.34
CA THR A 86 7.38 -22.83 11.66
C THR A 86 6.44 -21.70 12.08
N LEU A 87 6.08 -20.80 11.16
CA LEU A 87 5.15 -19.70 11.43
C LEU A 87 3.74 -20.20 11.73
N ASP A 88 3.30 -21.25 11.06
CA ASP A 88 1.99 -21.86 11.28
C ASP A 88 1.96 -22.60 12.62
N ALA A 89 3.03 -23.33 12.98
CA ALA A 89 3.21 -23.91 14.31
C ALA A 89 3.25 -22.84 15.42
N ALA A 90 3.79 -21.66 15.12
CA ALA A 90 3.80 -20.50 16.02
C ALA A 90 2.46 -19.75 16.07
N GLY A 91 1.43 -20.20 15.32
CA GLY A 91 0.09 -19.60 15.37
C GLY A 91 0.00 -18.22 14.71
N ARG A 92 0.75 -17.96 13.64
CA ARG A 92 0.80 -16.66 12.94
C ARG A 92 -0.57 -16.06 12.60
N THR A 93 -1.58 -16.88 12.31
CA THR A 93 -2.94 -16.41 11.98
C THR A 93 -3.76 -16.00 13.21
N GLY A 94 -3.34 -16.39 14.40
CA GLY A 94 -3.97 -16.00 15.66
C GLY A 94 -3.35 -14.77 16.32
N ALA A 95 -2.30 -14.19 15.73
CA ALA A 95 -1.64 -13.02 16.28
C ALA A 95 -2.52 -11.77 16.14
N ASP A 96 -2.79 -11.09 17.26
CA ASP A 96 -3.48 -9.80 17.25
C ASP A 96 -2.61 -8.73 16.57
N ALA A 97 -3.12 -8.14 15.49
CA ALA A 97 -2.44 -7.07 14.77
C ALA A 97 -2.16 -5.84 15.67
N GLY A 98 -2.98 -5.63 16.70
CA GLY A 98 -2.84 -4.56 17.69
C GLY A 98 -1.92 -4.88 18.87
N ALA A 99 -1.35 -6.09 18.95
CA ALA A 99 -0.63 -6.57 20.14
C ALA A 99 0.46 -5.61 20.64
N ARG A 100 1.17 -4.92 19.73
CA ARG A 100 2.21 -3.96 20.10
C ARG A 100 1.66 -2.66 20.69
N THR A 101 0.50 -2.23 20.21
CA THR A 101 -0.20 -1.04 20.73
C THR A 101 -0.85 -1.35 22.07
N THR A 102 -1.42 -2.54 22.22
CA THR A 102 -2.06 -2.97 23.47
C THR A 102 -1.01 -3.23 24.55
N ALA A 103 0.10 -3.92 24.26
CA ALA A 103 1.14 -4.19 25.25
C ALA A 103 1.72 -2.93 25.90
N GLY A 104 1.81 -1.81 25.17
CA GLY A 104 2.33 -0.53 25.67
C GLY A 104 1.27 0.48 26.14
N SER A 105 -0.02 0.13 26.09
CA SER A 105 -1.09 1.04 26.48
C SER A 105 -1.12 1.26 28.00
N PRO A 106 -1.32 2.50 28.49
CA PRO A 106 -1.49 2.77 29.92
C PRO A 106 -2.70 2.04 30.55
N SER A 107 -3.68 1.64 29.74
CA SER A 107 -4.86 0.89 30.19
C SER A 107 -4.62 -0.62 30.32
N THR A 108 -3.45 -1.12 29.96
CA THR A 108 -3.13 -2.55 30.05
C THR A 108 -2.83 -2.93 31.48
N ASN A 109 -3.50 -3.98 31.96
CA ASN A 109 -3.30 -4.49 33.32
C ASN A 109 -1.89 -5.09 33.44
N VAL A 110 -1.04 -4.45 34.25
CA VAL A 110 0.31 -4.93 34.55
C VAL A 110 0.30 -5.60 35.92
N VAL A 111 0.73 -6.86 35.96
CA VAL A 111 0.90 -7.60 37.20
C VAL A 111 2.38 -7.65 37.55
N ASP A 112 2.76 -7.15 38.72
CA ASP A 112 4.11 -7.31 39.25
C ASP A 112 4.35 -8.78 39.63
N LYS A 113 5.33 -9.40 38.98
CA LYS A 113 5.76 -10.79 39.22
C LYS A 113 7.09 -10.88 39.98
N GLY A 114 7.54 -9.79 40.60
CA GLY A 114 8.90 -9.64 41.15
C GLY A 114 9.38 -10.77 42.06
N SER A 115 8.52 -11.35 42.91
CA SER A 115 8.87 -12.51 43.72
C SER A 115 9.02 -13.78 42.88
N THR A 116 8.03 -14.08 42.03
CA THR A 116 8.06 -15.25 41.14
C THR A 116 9.27 -15.22 40.21
N THR A 117 9.59 -14.06 39.62
CA THR A 117 10.77 -13.91 38.76
C THR A 117 12.06 -14.14 39.55
N ARG A 118 12.15 -13.62 40.78
CA ARG A 118 13.32 -13.82 41.64
C ARG A 118 13.50 -15.29 42.02
N ASP A 119 12.39 -15.98 42.31
CA ASP A 119 12.39 -17.41 42.64
C ASP A 119 12.82 -18.27 41.44
N ILE A 120 12.39 -17.92 40.22
CA ILE A 120 12.81 -18.62 38.98
C ILE A 120 14.31 -18.39 38.70
N VAL A 121 14.81 -17.16 38.86
CA VAL A 121 16.22 -16.84 38.59
C VAL A 121 17.15 -17.52 39.61
N ALA A 122 16.70 -17.66 40.86
CA ALA A 122 17.45 -18.36 41.90
C ALA A 122 17.26 -19.89 41.85
N ALA A 123 16.39 -20.40 40.99
CA ALA A 123 16.12 -21.83 40.90
C ALA A 123 17.35 -22.57 40.33
N PRO A 124 17.72 -23.73 40.92
CA PRO A 124 18.72 -24.61 40.34
C PRO A 124 18.33 -25.08 38.93
N GLU A 125 19.34 -25.34 38.08
CA GLU A 125 19.12 -25.91 36.76
C GLU A 125 18.48 -27.30 36.87
N GLY A 126 17.40 -27.52 36.10
CA GLY A 126 16.71 -28.80 36.08
C GLY A 126 15.45 -28.76 35.22
N ASP A 127 14.88 -29.93 34.96
CA ASP A 127 13.61 -30.05 34.25
C ASP A 127 12.50 -29.42 35.10
N GLY A 128 11.98 -28.28 34.65
CA GLY A 128 10.86 -27.61 35.30
C GLY A 128 9.61 -28.49 35.28
N ARG A 129 8.76 -28.37 36.30
CA ARG A 129 7.50 -29.15 36.40
C ARG A 129 6.54 -28.90 35.24
N ASP A 130 6.57 -27.70 34.66
CA ASP A 130 5.52 -27.22 33.76
C ASP A 130 5.96 -27.11 32.29
N ALA A 131 7.26 -27.23 31.99
CA ALA A 131 7.77 -27.09 30.63
C ALA A 131 9.02 -27.95 30.38
N ARG A 132 8.96 -28.75 29.30
CA ARG A 132 10.10 -29.49 28.73
C ARG A 132 10.20 -29.15 27.24
N ALA A 133 11.40 -28.87 26.75
CA ALA A 133 11.66 -28.72 25.33
C ALA A 133 12.44 -29.93 24.82
N SER A 134 12.01 -30.50 23.69
CA SER A 134 12.74 -31.57 23.00
C SER A 134 12.94 -31.15 21.55
N ALA A 135 14.19 -31.24 21.07
CA ALA A 135 14.51 -31.03 19.67
C ALA A 135 14.11 -32.27 18.85
N PRO A 136 13.53 -32.13 17.65
CA PRO A 136 13.23 -33.26 16.79
C PRO A 136 14.50 -34.05 16.46
N GLY A 137 14.57 -35.32 16.87
CA GLY A 137 15.69 -36.22 16.60
C GLY A 137 16.69 -36.42 17.74
N ALA A 138 16.56 -35.73 18.88
CA ALA A 138 17.37 -36.00 20.06
C ALA A 138 16.79 -37.19 20.86
N ALA A 139 17.56 -38.27 21.01
CA ALA A 139 17.25 -39.33 21.96
C ALA A 139 17.13 -38.73 23.37
N ALA A 140 16.08 -39.13 24.11
CA ALA A 140 15.77 -38.57 25.43
C ALA A 140 16.99 -38.60 26.35
N PRO A 141 17.44 -37.46 26.90
CA PRO A 141 18.51 -37.46 27.89
C PRO A 141 18.05 -38.25 29.13
N ALA A 142 18.95 -39.04 29.70
CA ALA A 142 18.68 -39.78 30.93
C ALA A 142 18.28 -38.81 32.06
N PRO A 143 17.32 -39.17 32.93
CA PRO A 143 16.88 -38.30 34.01
C PRO A 143 18.07 -37.91 34.90
N ALA A 144 18.21 -36.61 35.16
CA ALA A 144 19.23 -36.11 36.07
C ALA A 144 19.08 -36.75 37.47
N PRO A 145 20.18 -37.04 38.18
CA PRO A 145 20.10 -37.53 39.56
C PRO A 145 19.36 -36.51 40.42
N GLY A 146 18.35 -36.99 41.17
CA GLY A 146 17.48 -36.13 41.98
C GLY A 146 18.24 -35.26 42.98
N PRO A 147 17.66 -34.12 43.41
CA PRO A 147 18.32 -33.22 44.34
C PRO A 147 18.64 -33.97 45.64
N GLY A 148 19.92 -33.99 46.01
CA GLY A 148 20.36 -34.47 47.32
C GLY A 148 19.68 -33.66 48.44
N PRO A 149 19.54 -34.23 49.65
CA PRO A 149 18.81 -33.60 50.74
C PRO A 149 19.38 -32.21 51.05
N ALA A 150 18.50 -31.21 51.05
CA ALA A 150 18.83 -29.83 51.39
C ALA A 150 19.54 -29.77 52.74
N ALA A 151 20.67 -29.07 52.80
CA ALA A 151 21.39 -28.84 54.03
C ALA A 151 20.50 -28.07 55.03
N THR A 152 20.26 -28.67 56.19
CA THR A 152 19.56 -28.06 57.33
C THR A 152 20.28 -26.78 57.75
N PRO A 153 19.62 -25.61 57.81
CA PRO A 153 20.26 -24.40 58.31
C PRO A 153 20.59 -24.55 59.81
N PRO A 154 21.73 -24.02 60.28
CA PRO A 154 22.10 -24.09 61.70
C PRO A 154 21.12 -23.27 62.56
N ALA A 155 20.74 -23.83 63.71
CA ALA A 155 19.87 -23.19 64.68
C ALA A 155 20.52 -21.90 65.22
N THR A 156 19.91 -20.75 64.96
CA THR A 156 20.26 -19.49 65.61
C THR A 156 19.74 -19.52 67.04
N SER A 157 20.63 -19.63 68.02
CA SER A 157 20.30 -19.42 69.43
C SER A 157 20.04 -17.94 69.70
N THR A 158 18.82 -17.61 70.09
CA THR A 158 18.42 -16.32 70.66
C THR A 158 19.00 -16.20 72.08
N PRO A 159 19.87 -15.21 72.40
CA PRO A 159 20.13 -14.85 73.78
C PRO A 159 18.99 -13.93 74.29
N GLN A 160 18.66 -14.09 75.58
CA GLN A 160 17.67 -13.29 76.30
C GLN A 160 17.98 -11.79 76.29
#